data_AF-A0A8S2QCV8-F1
#
_entry.id   AF-A0A8S2QCV8-F1
#
_cell.length_a   1.000
_cell.length_b   1.000
_cell.length_c   1.000
_cell.angle_alpha   90.00
_cell.angle_beta   90.00
_cell.angle_gamma   90.00
#
_symmetry.space_group_name_H-M   'P 1'
#
loop_
_entity.id
_entity.type
_entity.pdbx_description
1 polymer ?
#
loop_
_entity_poly.entity_id
_entity_poly.type
_entity_poly.pdbx_seq_one_letter_code
_entity_poly.pdbx_strand_id
1 'polypeptide(L)'
;MLRSSAELLYDKLSGIACLFKPADMKTQHFFTIVQERLASVFNQMPCRAPMNRVDIIRDRQTGKEMVVSSIDLSDTVQALGPRYQPEDFDIQSIFPLEPFSSGLQIVSINDGSKRLDQIKDGQPLRVNLSI
;
A
#
# COMPACT_ATOMS: atom_id res chain seq x y z
N MET A 1 9.06 -15.34 -11.38
CA MET A 1 8.28 -14.08 -11.42
C MET A 1 9.07 -13.06 -10.59
N LEU A 2 9.65 -12.02 -11.20
CA LEU A 2 10.43 -11.00 -10.47
C LEU A 2 9.46 -9.95 -9.95
N ARG A 3 9.31 -9.85 -8.62
CA ARG A 3 8.46 -8.86 -7.95
C ARG A 3 9.08 -7.47 -8.05
N SER A 4 8.25 -6.43 -8.16
CA SER A 4 8.74 -5.04 -8.10
C SER A 4 9.21 -4.67 -6.69
N SER A 5 10.11 -3.69 -6.57
CA SER A 5 10.58 -3.21 -5.26
C SER A 5 9.44 -2.68 -4.39
N ALA A 6 8.41 -2.09 -5.02
CA ALA A 6 7.21 -1.61 -4.34
C ALA A 6 6.38 -2.76 -3.74
N GLU A 7 6.19 -3.87 -4.46
CA GLU A 7 5.52 -5.07 -3.92
C GLU A 7 6.25 -5.63 -2.69
N LEU A 8 7.58 -5.75 -2.78
CA LEU A 8 8.38 -6.24 -1.66
C LEU A 8 8.28 -5.33 -0.43
N LEU A 9 8.19 -4.02 -0.63
CA LEU A 9 8.03 -3.07 0.47
C LEU A 9 6.61 -3.10 1.05
N TYR A 10 5.59 -3.26 0.21
CA TYR A 10 4.19 -3.35 0.64
C TYR A 10 3.99 -4.57 1.55
N ASP A 11 4.56 -5.72 1.17
CA ASP A 11 4.57 -6.92 2.00
C ASP A 11 5.29 -6.68 3.35
N LYS A 12 6.40 -5.93 3.35
CA LYS A 12 7.15 -5.59 4.57
C LYS A 12 6.44 -4.59 5.47
N LEU A 13 5.64 -3.69 4.89
CA LEU A 13 4.87 -2.70 5.64
C LEU A 13 3.70 -3.35 6.39
N SER A 14 3.20 -4.48 5.89
CA SER A 14 2.09 -5.23 6.49
C SER A 14 2.48 -5.78 7.87
N GLY A 15 2.03 -5.11 8.92
CA GLY A 15 2.53 -5.33 10.27
C GLY A 15 2.11 -4.27 11.28
N ILE A 16 2.97 -3.98 12.24
CA ILE A 16 2.73 -2.99 13.31
C ILE A 16 3.67 -1.81 13.10
N ALA A 17 3.13 -0.60 13.22
CA ALA A 17 3.89 0.64 13.13
C ALA A 17 3.56 1.57 14.31
N CYS A 18 4.46 2.52 14.56
CA CYS A 18 4.23 3.59 15.52
C CYS A 18 4.13 4.91 14.76
N LEU A 19 2.97 5.56 14.85
CA LEU A 19 2.69 6.81 14.15
C LEU A 19 2.51 7.94 15.17
N PHE A 20 3.09 9.10 14.89
CA PHE A 20 2.86 10.29 15.70
C PHE A 20 1.65 11.07 15.16
N LYS A 21 0.54 11.09 15.90
CA LYS A 21 -0.62 11.93 15.57
C LYS A 21 -0.38 13.35 16.12
N PRO A 22 -0.46 14.41 15.29
CA PRO A 22 -0.46 15.78 15.79
C PRO A 22 -1.76 16.10 16.55
N ALA A 23 -1.76 17.16 17.34
CA ALA A 23 -2.97 17.71 17.94
C ALA A 23 -3.86 18.33 16.84
N ASP A 24 -5.14 18.56 17.17
CA ASP A 24 -6.12 19.23 16.31
C ASP A 24 -6.61 18.42 15.09
N MET A 25 -6.62 17.08 15.20
CA MET A 25 -7.25 16.23 14.18
C MET A 25 -7.76 14.92 14.75
N LYS A 26 -8.90 14.43 14.23
CA LYS A 26 -9.40 13.09 14.57
C LYS A 26 -8.43 12.02 14.08
N THR A 27 -8.27 10.95 14.86
CA THR A 27 -7.43 9.80 14.46
C THR A 27 -7.82 9.22 13.09
N GLN A 28 -9.12 9.16 12.77
CA GLN A 28 -9.59 8.72 11.46
C GLN A 28 -9.08 9.63 10.32
N HIS A 29 -9.16 10.95 10.49
CA HIS A 29 -8.66 11.90 9.50
C HIS A 29 -7.14 11.81 9.34
N PHE A 30 -6.42 11.62 10.44
CA PHE A 30 -4.98 11.36 10.41
C PHE A 30 -4.65 10.10 9.60
N PHE A 31 -5.39 9.01 9.77
CA PHE A 31 -5.17 7.79 8.98
C PHE A 31 -5.46 8.00 7.49
N THR A 32 -6.51 8.74 7.12
CA THR A 32 -6.74 9.12 5.72
C THR A 32 -5.54 9.83 5.11
N ILE A 33 -4.96 10.80 5.82
CA ILE A 33 -3.76 11.52 5.35
C ILE A 33 -2.56 10.56 5.20
N VAL A 34 -2.38 9.64 6.15
CA VAL A 34 -1.29 8.66 6.09
C VAL A 34 -1.49 7.72 4.90
N GLN A 35 -2.70 7.22 4.67
CA GLN A 35 -3.07 6.36 3.54
C GLN A 35 -2.81 7.06 2.20
N GLU A 36 -3.24 8.31 2.04
CA GLU A 36 -3.00 9.11 0.85
C GLU A 36 -1.50 9.30 0.59
N ARG A 37 -0.71 9.59 1.63
CA ARG A 37 0.74 9.72 1.51
C ARG A 37 1.41 8.40 1.15
N LEU A 38 1.00 7.29 1.75
CA LEU A 38 1.52 5.97 1.42
C LEU A 38 1.23 5.63 -0.03
N ALA A 39 -0.03 5.76 -0.48
CA ALA A 39 -0.41 5.52 -1.86
C ALA A 39 0.43 6.38 -2.82
N SER A 40 0.59 7.68 -2.54
CA SER A 40 1.42 8.57 -3.35
C SER A 40 2.88 8.14 -3.42
N VAL A 41 3.50 7.79 -2.27
CA VAL A 41 4.89 7.34 -2.21
C VAL A 41 5.09 6.02 -2.96
N PHE A 42 4.21 5.06 -2.77
CA PHE A 42 4.28 3.76 -3.44
C PHE A 42 4.09 3.88 -4.96
N ASN A 43 3.21 4.77 -5.41
CA ASN A 43 3.02 5.06 -6.84
C ASN A 43 4.22 5.77 -7.49
N GLN A 44 5.07 6.44 -6.70
CA GLN A 44 6.31 7.07 -7.19
C GLN A 44 7.49 6.11 -7.25
N MET A 45 7.37 4.90 -6.70
CA MET A 45 8.44 3.91 -6.72
C MET A 45 8.66 3.34 -8.12
N PRO A 46 9.91 2.95 -8.46
CA PRO A 46 10.20 2.34 -9.75
C PRO A 46 9.31 1.13 -10.02
N CYS A 47 8.56 1.19 -11.12
CA CYS A 47 7.75 0.08 -11.59
C CYS A 47 8.54 -0.79 -12.57
N ARG A 48 8.01 -1.99 -12.81
CA ARG A 48 8.51 -2.89 -13.85
C ARG A 48 8.40 -2.21 -15.22
N ALA A 49 9.45 -2.28 -16.02
CA ALA A 49 9.39 -1.80 -17.40
C ALA A 49 8.37 -2.62 -18.23
N PRO A 50 7.71 -2.01 -19.23
CA PRO A 50 6.83 -2.72 -20.15
C PRO A 50 7.52 -3.95 -20.73
N MET A 51 6.83 -5.08 -20.77
CA MET A 51 7.39 -6.30 -21.36
C MET A 51 7.21 -6.28 -22.87
N ASN A 52 8.20 -6.78 -23.61
CA ASN A 52 7.96 -7.12 -25.00
C ASN A 52 7.24 -8.47 -25.06
N ARG A 53 6.06 -8.47 -25.66
CA ARG A 53 5.30 -9.69 -25.95
C ARG A 53 5.55 -10.08 -27.40
N VAL A 54 5.79 -11.37 -27.62
CA VAL A 54 5.98 -11.93 -28.95
C VAL A 54 4.76 -12.80 -29.26
N ASP A 55 3.98 -12.36 -30.24
CA ASP A 55 2.80 -13.08 -30.71
C ASP A 55 3.11 -13.72 -32.06
N ILE A 56 2.77 -15.00 -32.22
CA ILE A 56 2.85 -15.69 -33.51
C ILE A 56 1.47 -15.60 -34.14
N ILE A 57 1.36 -14.82 -35.21
CA ILE A 57 0.11 -14.57 -35.93
C ILE A 57 0.16 -15.29 -37.27
N ARG A 58 -0.95 -15.92 -37.66
CA ARG A 58 -1.07 -16.52 -38.99
C ARG A 58 -1.61 -15.49 -39.97
N ASP A 59 -0.86 -15.25 -41.04
CA ASP A 59 -1.31 -14.41 -42.15
C ASP A 59 -2.56 -15.01 -42.79
N ARG A 60 -3.65 -14.26 -42.83
CA ARG A 60 -4.93 -14.71 -43.41
C ARG A 60 -4.88 -14.88 -44.92
N GLN A 61 -3.99 -14.19 -45.62
CA GLN A 61 -3.85 -14.26 -47.08
C GLN A 61 -2.83 -15.30 -47.51
N THR A 62 -1.71 -15.42 -46.80
CA THR A 62 -0.61 -16.33 -47.20
C THR A 62 -0.56 -17.63 -46.40
N GLY A 63 -1.28 -17.73 -45.28
CA GLY A 63 -1.32 -18.92 -44.41
C GLY A 63 -0.03 -19.16 -43.62
N LYS A 64 0.99 -18.31 -43.78
CA LYS A 64 2.29 -18.40 -43.10
C LYS A 64 2.22 -17.84 -41.68
N GLU A 65 3.04 -18.38 -40.79
CA GLU A 65 3.24 -17.84 -39.45
C GLU A 65 4.20 -16.65 -39.50
N MET A 66 3.81 -15.55 -38.87
CA MET A 66 4.63 -14.35 -38.69
C MET A 66 4.81 -14.10 -37.20
N VAL A 67 6.03 -13.73 -36.81
CA VAL A 67 6.36 -13.31 -35.46
C VAL A 67 6.19 -11.80 -35.38
N VAL A 68 5.30 -11.33 -34.49
CA VAL A 68 5.05 -9.91 -34.25
C VAL A 68 5.41 -9.59 -32.81
N SER A 69 6.28 -8.59 -32.62
CA SER A 69 6.57 -8.05 -31.30
C SER A 69 5.63 -6.90 -30.98
N SER A 70 4.88 -7.01 -29.89
CA SER A 70 4.04 -5.95 -29.33
C SER A 70 4.60 -5.53 -27.96
N ILE A 71 4.40 -4.27 -27.59
CA ILE A 71 4.72 -3.80 -26.24
C ILE A 71 3.51 -4.14 -25.36
N ASP A 72 3.75 -4.94 -24.33
CA ASP A 72 2.76 -5.21 -23.29
C ASP A 72 2.69 -4.02 -22.35
N LEU A 73 1.64 -3.22 -22.54
CA LEU A 73 1.32 -2.07 -21.71
C LEU A 73 0.36 -2.43 -20.57
N SER A 74 -0.06 -3.69 -20.43
CA SER A 74 -1.09 -4.10 -19.48
C SER A 74 -0.74 -3.79 -18.02
N ASP A 75 0.55 -3.70 -17.68
CA ASP A 75 1.03 -3.36 -16.34
C ASP A 75 1.43 -1.88 -16.16
N THR A 76 1.19 -1.02 -17.17
CA THR A 76 1.60 0.39 -17.12
C THR A 76 0.55 1.28 -16.45
N VAL A 77 1.01 2.34 -15.78
CA VAL A 77 0.14 3.35 -15.15
C VAL A 77 -0.84 3.98 -16.15
N GLN A 78 -0.43 4.12 -17.43
CA GLN A 78 -1.29 4.65 -18.48
C GLN A 78 -2.48 3.74 -18.82
N ALA A 79 -2.36 2.43 -18.61
CA ALA A 79 -3.41 1.46 -18.87
C ALA A 79 -4.29 1.18 -17.64
N LEU A 80 -3.70 1.15 -16.44
CA LEU A 80 -4.38 0.72 -15.21
C LEU A 80 -4.71 1.87 -14.23
N GLY A 81 -4.14 3.06 -14.43
CA GLY A 81 -4.20 4.14 -13.44
C GLY A 81 -3.18 3.96 -12.32
N PRO A 82 -3.36 4.67 -11.18
CA PRO A 82 -2.48 4.53 -10.01
C PRO A 82 -2.51 3.09 -9.49
N ARG A 83 -1.33 2.54 -9.22
CA ARG A 83 -1.14 1.15 -8.80
C ARG A 83 -1.62 0.89 -7.37
N TYR A 84 -1.46 1.88 -6.51
CA TYR A 84 -1.88 1.84 -5.12
C TYR A 84 -2.89 2.94 -4.86
N GLN A 85 -4.00 2.59 -4.23
CA GLN A 85 -5.02 3.51 -3.74
C GLN A 85 -4.88 3.67 -2.22
N PRO A 86 -5.36 4.79 -1.65
CA PRO A 86 -5.37 4.97 -0.20
C PRO A 86 -6.07 3.81 0.54
N GLU A 87 -7.12 3.26 -0.06
CA GLU A 87 -7.92 2.15 0.49
C GLU A 87 -7.14 0.83 0.53
N ASP A 88 -6.04 0.69 -0.21
CA ASP A 88 -5.16 -0.48 -0.15
C ASP A 88 -4.35 -0.55 1.14
N PHE A 89 -4.36 0.49 1.98
CA PHE A 89 -3.64 0.54 3.25
C PHE A 89 -4.63 0.56 4.41
N ASP A 90 -4.98 -0.61 4.96
CA ASP A 90 -5.86 -0.67 6.15
C ASP A 90 -5.06 -0.29 7.40
N ILE A 91 -5.44 0.80 8.09
CA ILE A 91 -4.78 1.28 9.30
C ILE A 91 -5.74 1.26 10.47
N GLN A 92 -5.38 0.54 11.53
CA GLN A 92 -6.18 0.44 12.75
C GLN A 92 -5.34 0.72 13.98
N SER A 93 -5.94 1.29 15.04
CA SER A 93 -5.26 1.61 16.30
C SER A 93 -5.93 0.94 17.48
N ILE A 94 -5.12 0.53 18.47
CA ILE A 94 -5.61 -0.03 19.73
C ILE A 94 -6.26 1.06 20.59
N PHE A 95 -5.64 2.24 20.61
CA PHE A 95 -6.01 3.37 21.46
C PHE A 95 -5.99 4.63 20.60
N PRO A 96 -7.11 4.96 19.91
CA PRO A 96 -7.21 6.20 19.17
C PRO A 96 -7.06 7.38 20.15
N LEU A 97 -6.25 8.36 19.77
CA LEU A 97 -6.13 9.61 20.51
C LEU A 97 -7.30 10.53 20.17
N GLU A 98 -7.73 11.27 21.17
CA GLU A 98 -8.73 12.31 21.02
C GLU A 98 -8.28 13.42 20.04
N PRO A 99 -9.21 14.18 19.46
CA PRO A 99 -8.91 15.18 18.43
C PRO A 99 -7.82 16.17 18.86
N PHE A 100 -7.89 16.64 20.10
CA PHE A 100 -6.99 17.65 20.67
C PHE A 100 -5.73 17.06 21.33
N SER A 101 -5.62 15.73 21.43
CA SER A 101 -4.44 15.06 21.94
C SER A 101 -3.41 14.84 20.83
N SER A 102 -2.13 15.01 21.15
CA SER A 102 -1.00 14.60 20.30
C SER A 102 -0.26 13.44 20.94
N GLY A 103 0.44 12.64 20.14
CA GLY A 103 1.27 11.58 20.68
C GLY A 103 1.50 10.41 19.73
N LEU A 104 2.27 9.44 20.22
CA LEU A 104 2.53 8.19 19.53
C LEU A 104 1.34 7.24 19.67
N GLN A 105 0.94 6.65 18.56
CA GLN A 105 -0.06 5.60 18.47
C GLN A 105 0.57 4.35 17.88
N ILE A 106 0.26 3.19 18.46
CA ILE A 106 0.57 1.90 17.86
C ILE A 106 -0.59 1.54 16.94
N VAL A 107 -0.25 1.28 15.68
CA VAL A 107 -1.22 0.94 14.64
C VAL A 107 -0.84 -0.37 13.96
N SER A 108 -1.84 -1.10 13.48
CA SER A 108 -1.63 -2.12 12.45
C SER A 108 -1.74 -1.48 11.08
N ILE A 109 -0.96 -2.02 10.14
CA ILE A 109 -1.12 -1.78 8.72
C ILE A 109 -1.41 -3.12 8.06
N ASN A 110 -2.48 -3.22 7.27
CA ASN A 110 -2.96 -4.43 6.58
C ASN A 110 -3.11 -5.62 7.55
N ASP A 111 -2.42 -6.73 7.29
CA ASP A 111 -2.48 -7.99 8.05
C ASP A 111 -1.94 -7.91 9.50
N GLY A 112 -1.58 -6.71 9.98
CA GLY A 112 -1.11 -6.48 11.34
C GLY A 112 -2.18 -6.61 12.44
N SER A 113 -3.48 -6.65 12.10
CA SER A 113 -4.59 -6.60 13.07
C SER A 113 -4.52 -7.69 14.14
N LYS A 114 -4.22 -8.94 13.76
CA LYS A 114 -4.07 -10.05 14.74
C LYS A 114 -2.94 -9.82 15.74
N ARG A 115 -1.83 -9.21 15.30
CA ARG A 115 -0.71 -8.86 16.20
C ARG A 115 -1.08 -7.67 17.09
N LEU A 116 -1.89 -6.76 16.56
CA LEU A 116 -2.40 -5.61 17.29
C LEU A 116 -3.31 -6.05 18.44
N ASP A 117 -4.19 -7.03 18.20
CA ASP A 117 -5.05 -7.64 19.22
C ASP A 117 -4.21 -8.32 20.32
N GLN A 118 -3.16 -9.06 19.96
CA GLN A 118 -2.25 -9.67 20.95
C GLN A 118 -1.55 -8.62 21.83
N ILE A 119 -1.16 -7.49 21.25
CA ILE A 119 -0.57 -6.37 22.01
C ILE A 119 -1.61 -5.76 22.94
N LYS A 120 -2.85 -5.59 22.48
CA LYS A 120 -3.96 -5.07 23.29
C LYS A 120 -4.23 -5.96 24.51
N ASP A 121 -4.33 -7.27 24.29
CA ASP A 121 -4.65 -8.25 25.32
C ASP A 121 -3.55 -8.36 26.39
N GLY A 122 -2.29 -8.17 26.00
CA GLY A 122 -1.16 -8.17 26.93
C GLY A 122 -1.05 -6.95 27.84
N GLN A 123 -1.87 -5.90 27.63
CA GLN A 123 -1.80 -4.60 28.32
C GLN A 123 -0.40 -3.98 28.55
N PRO A 124 0.59 -4.05 27.62
CA PRO A 124 1.89 -3.42 27.82
C PRO A 124 1.83 -1.89 27.66
N LEU A 125 0.75 -1.35 27.09
CA LEU A 125 0.61 0.07 26.76
C LEU A 125 -0.14 0.80 27.86
N ARG A 126 0.59 1.58 28.66
CA ARG A 126 0.00 2.54 29.59
C ARG A 126 -0.23 3.86 28.85
N VAL A 127 -1.50 4.19 28.62
CA VAL A 127 -1.89 5.49 28.08
C VAL A 127 -1.93 6.48 29.25
N ASN A 128 -0.88 7.29 29.40
CA ASN A 128 -0.92 8.43 30.31
C ASN A 128 -1.65 9.58 29.62
N LEU A 129 -2.94 9.73 29.94
CA LEU A 129 -3.70 10.93 29.60
C LEU A 129 -3.30 12.04 30.58
N SER A 130 -2.34 12.86 30.19
CA SER A 130 -2.10 14.14 30.87
C SER A 130 -3.25 15.08 30.49
N ILE A 131 -4.13 15.36 31.45
CA ILE A 131 -5.24 16.33 31.36
C ILE A 131 -4.66 17.75 31.44
#